data_AF-A0A942QU39-F1
#
_entry.id   AF-A0A942QU39-F1
#
_cell.length_a   1.000
_cell.length_b   1.000
_cell.length_c   1.000
_cell.angle_alpha   90.00
_cell.angle_beta   90.00
_cell.angle_gamma   90.00
#
_symmetry.space_group_name_H-M   'P 1'
#
loop_
_entity.id
_entity.type
_entity.pdbx_description
1 polymer ?
#
loop_
_entity_poly.entity_id
_entity_poly.type
_entity_poly.pdbx_seq_one_letter_code
_entity_poly.pdbx_strand_id
1 'polypeptide(L)'
;MAHASRFHWGEVGTPLHFLRGEWQIARAYALAGMGESALYHARHCLSMCESENIGDFDLAFAHEAMARAYQVLGDETQKQVHLKEALAAAETIAKQENKDYLLSELQSIFDRQ
;
A
#
# COMPACT_ATOMS: atom_id res chain seq x y z
N MET A 1 -5.45 -6.35 -15.52
CA MET A 1 -4.03 -6.16 -15.91
C MET A 1 -3.05 -6.13 -14.72
N ALA A 2 -3.46 -6.36 -13.47
CA ALA A 2 -2.53 -6.45 -12.32
C ALA A 2 -1.80 -7.81 -12.19
N HIS A 3 -2.44 -8.92 -12.58
CA HIS A 3 -1.76 -10.23 -12.60
C HIS A 3 -0.73 -10.35 -13.74
N ALA A 4 -0.91 -9.61 -14.84
CA ALA A 4 -0.02 -9.66 -16.00
C ALA A 4 1.31 -8.92 -15.74
N SER A 5 1.32 -7.82 -14.98
CA SER A 5 2.56 -7.18 -14.52
C SER A 5 3.33 -8.05 -13.53
N ARG A 6 2.62 -8.78 -12.64
CA ARG A 6 3.24 -9.74 -11.70
C ARG A 6 3.95 -10.89 -12.41
N PHE A 7 3.39 -11.42 -13.49
CA PHE A 7 3.99 -12.55 -14.21
C PHE A 7 5.27 -12.15 -14.98
N HIS A 8 5.33 -10.94 -15.53
CA HIS A 8 6.52 -10.48 -16.27
C HIS A 8 7.70 -10.07 -15.36
N TRP A 9 7.46 -9.80 -14.07
CA TRP A 9 8.50 -9.47 -13.10
C TRP A 9 8.88 -10.65 -12.19
N GLY A 10 8.15 -11.76 -12.22
CA GLY A 10 8.48 -12.96 -11.45
C GLY A 10 9.78 -13.65 -11.87
N GLU A 11 10.26 -13.41 -13.10
CA GLU A 11 11.48 -14.06 -13.62
C GLU A 11 12.75 -13.18 -13.51
N VAL A 12 12.63 -11.88 -13.22
CA VAL A 12 13.76 -10.91 -13.22
C VAL A 12 13.67 -9.82 -12.11
N GLY A 13 12.61 -9.81 -11.30
CA GLY A 13 12.33 -8.73 -10.35
C GLY A 13 13.11 -8.80 -9.04
N THR A 14 13.69 -7.68 -8.61
CA THR A 14 14.15 -7.47 -7.23
C THR A 14 12.99 -7.53 -6.22
N PRO A 15 13.25 -7.75 -4.91
CA PRO A 15 12.22 -7.71 -3.85
C PRO A 15 11.29 -6.49 -3.92
N LEU A 16 11.83 -5.34 -4.35
CA LEU A 16 11.08 -4.10 -4.59
C LEU A 16 9.95 -4.24 -5.64
N HIS A 17 10.17 -5.02 -6.71
CA HIS A 17 9.15 -5.23 -7.73
C HIS A 17 8.01 -6.12 -7.23
N PHE A 18 8.32 -7.14 -6.42
CA PHE A 18 7.30 -7.98 -5.79
C PHE A 18 6.45 -7.16 -4.82
N LEU A 19 7.09 -6.33 -4.00
CA LEU A 19 6.43 -5.43 -3.07
C LEU A 19 5.43 -4.50 -3.75
N ARG A 20 5.86 -3.83 -4.82
CA ARG A 20 4.98 -2.95 -5.62
C ARG A 20 3.85 -3.72 -6.30
N GLY A 21 4.10 -4.97 -6.70
CA GLY A 21 3.07 -5.87 -7.22
C GLY A 21 2.00 -6.19 -6.18
N GLU A 22 2.40 -6.53 -4.95
CA GLU A 22 1.46 -6.78 -3.84
C GLU A 22 0.63 -5.53 -3.51
N TRP A 23 1.25 -4.34 -3.48
CA TRP A 23 0.53 -3.08 -3.31
C TRP A 23 -0.52 -2.85 -4.42
N GLN A 24 -0.16 -3.05 -5.69
CA GLN A 24 -1.10 -2.89 -6.81
C GLN A 24 -2.30 -3.85 -6.71
N ILE A 25 -2.06 -5.10 -6.29
CA ILE A 25 -3.10 -6.10 -6.10
C ILE A 25 -4.00 -5.74 -4.92
N ALA A 26 -3.43 -5.32 -3.79
CA ALA A 26 -4.19 -4.85 -2.64
C ALA A 26 -5.13 -3.70 -3.03
N ARG A 27 -4.62 -2.72 -3.78
CA ARG A 27 -5.41 -1.60 -4.30
C ARG A 27 -6.53 -2.09 -5.22
N ALA A 28 -6.25 -2.99 -6.17
CA ALA A 28 -7.25 -3.53 -7.08
C ALA A 28 -8.40 -4.24 -6.33
N TYR A 29 -8.09 -5.04 -5.31
CA TYR A 29 -9.10 -5.68 -4.47
C TYR A 29 -9.91 -4.68 -3.64
N ALA A 30 -9.26 -3.65 -3.09
CA ALA A 30 -9.97 -2.62 -2.35
C ALA A 30 -10.95 -1.85 -3.23
N LEU A 31 -10.54 -1.53 -4.47
CA LEU A 31 -11.41 -0.91 -5.48
C LEU A 31 -12.60 -1.79 -5.87
N ALA A 32 -12.44 -3.11 -5.80
CA ALA A 32 -13.51 -4.07 -6.04
C ALA A 32 -14.40 -4.32 -4.79
N GLY A 33 -14.16 -3.62 -3.67
CA GLY A 33 -14.90 -3.85 -2.42
C GLY A 33 -14.52 -5.14 -1.69
N MET A 34 -13.42 -5.80 -2.09
CA MET A 34 -12.96 -7.08 -1.52
C MET A 34 -11.95 -6.84 -0.40
N GLY A 35 -12.45 -6.35 0.75
CA GLY A 35 -11.60 -5.89 1.85
C GLY A 35 -10.64 -6.95 2.42
N GLU A 36 -11.07 -8.20 2.59
CA GLU A 36 -10.21 -9.26 3.14
C GLU A 36 -9.06 -9.62 2.19
N SER A 37 -9.34 -9.68 0.88
CA SER A 37 -8.33 -9.93 -0.15
C SER A 37 -7.37 -8.75 -0.26
N ALA A 38 -7.89 -7.51 -0.20
CA ALA A 38 -7.06 -6.33 -0.15
C ALA A 38 -6.10 -6.36 1.05
N LEU A 39 -6.63 -6.70 2.23
CA LEU A 39 -5.86 -6.74 3.46
C LEU A 39 -4.81 -7.85 3.46
N TYR A 40 -5.10 -9.00 2.86
CA TYR A 40 -4.12 -10.06 2.66
C TYR A 40 -2.88 -9.55 1.91
N HIS A 41 -3.07 -8.96 0.73
CA HIS A 41 -1.97 -8.44 -0.08
C HIS A 41 -1.28 -7.22 0.56
N ALA A 42 -2.03 -6.35 1.25
CA ALA A 42 -1.47 -5.22 1.98
C ALA A 42 -0.54 -5.67 3.12
N ARG A 43 -0.92 -6.71 3.88
CA ARG A 43 -0.07 -7.30 4.93
C ARG A 43 1.20 -7.91 4.36
N HIS A 44 1.10 -8.61 3.24
CA HIS A 44 2.28 -9.14 2.56
C HIS A 44 3.23 -8.04 2.10
N CYS A 45 2.68 -6.95 1.55
CA CYS A 45 3.46 -5.77 1.18
C CYS A 45 4.21 -5.19 2.40
N LEU A 46 3.49 -4.94 3.50
CA LEU A 46 4.09 -4.39 4.72
C LEU A 46 5.14 -5.33 5.34
N SER A 47 4.86 -6.63 5.42
CA SER A 47 5.79 -7.61 5.94
C SER A 47 7.08 -7.69 5.12
N MET A 48 7.01 -7.51 3.80
CA MET A 48 8.21 -7.45 2.95
C MET A 48 9.00 -6.15 3.17
N CYS A 49 8.32 -5.01 3.40
CA CYS A 49 9.00 -3.77 3.76
C CYS A 49 9.84 -3.98 5.03
N GLU A 50 9.26 -4.60 6.05
CA GLU A 50 9.91 -4.86 7.33
C GLU A 50 11.05 -5.87 7.21
N SER A 51 10.85 -7.00 6.51
CA SER A 51 11.86 -8.06 6.41
C SER A 51 13.07 -7.66 5.57
N GLU A 52 12.86 -6.88 4.51
CA GLU A 52 13.91 -6.42 3.60
C GLU A 52 14.47 -5.04 3.99
N ASN A 53 14.00 -4.47 5.11
CA ASN A 53 14.36 -3.12 5.56
C ASN A 53 14.17 -2.04 4.48
N ILE A 54 13.06 -2.16 3.73
CA ILE A 54 12.65 -1.22 2.69
C ILE A 54 11.77 -0.15 3.34
N GLY A 55 12.29 1.08 3.42
CA GLY A 55 11.63 2.25 4.00
C GLY A 55 11.12 3.26 2.95
N ASP A 56 11.08 4.54 3.34
CA ASP A 56 10.76 5.67 2.45
C ASP A 56 9.37 5.49 1.78
N PHE A 57 9.27 5.75 0.49
CA PHE A 57 8.07 5.68 -0.33
C PHE A 57 7.32 4.34 -0.22
N ASP A 58 8.04 3.22 -0.30
CA ASP A 58 7.44 1.90 -0.39
C ASP A 58 6.80 1.48 0.96
N LEU A 59 7.42 1.81 2.10
CA LEU A 59 6.81 1.61 3.43
C LEU A 59 5.55 2.46 3.60
N ALA A 60 5.59 3.72 3.17
CA ALA A 60 4.44 4.60 3.29
C ALA A 60 3.23 4.10 2.46
N PHE A 61 3.49 3.58 1.26
CA PHE A 61 2.45 2.96 0.42
C PHE A 61 1.97 1.59 0.92
N ALA A 62 2.79 0.84 1.64
CA ALA A 62 2.34 -0.38 2.32
C ALA A 62 1.30 -0.04 3.40
N HIS A 63 1.55 1.00 4.21
CA HIS A 63 0.56 1.49 5.18
C HIS A 63 -0.68 2.11 4.51
N GLU A 64 -0.54 2.81 3.39
CA GLU A 64 -1.68 3.28 2.59
C GLU A 64 -2.60 2.13 2.16
N ALA A 65 -2.04 1.04 1.63
CA ALA A 65 -2.82 -0.13 1.23
C ALA A 65 -3.54 -0.80 2.42
N MET A 66 -2.89 -0.87 3.58
CA MET A 66 -3.51 -1.37 4.81
C MET A 66 -4.69 -0.49 5.22
N ALA A 67 -4.51 0.84 5.24
CA ALA A 67 -5.58 1.78 5.57
C ALA A 67 -6.76 1.64 4.61
N ARG A 68 -6.50 1.55 3.30
CA ARG A 68 -7.54 1.36 2.30
C ARG A 68 -8.28 0.02 2.46
N ALA A 69 -7.57 -1.05 2.78
CA ALA A 69 -8.21 -2.34 3.03
C ALA A 69 -9.14 -2.29 4.26
N TYR A 70 -8.69 -1.68 5.36
CA TYR A 70 -9.51 -1.51 6.56
C TYR A 70 -10.70 -0.57 6.36
N GLN A 71 -10.57 0.44 5.49
CA GLN A 71 -11.72 1.25 5.07
C GLN A 71 -12.82 0.38 4.47
N VAL A 72 -12.47 -0.51 3.52
CA VAL A 72 -13.44 -1.40 2.87
C VAL A 72 -14.06 -2.38 3.86
N LEU A 73 -13.30 -2.81 4.87
CA LEU A 73 -13.77 -3.68 5.95
C LEU A 73 -14.60 -2.95 7.02
N GLY A 74 -14.64 -1.61 6.99
CA GLY A 74 -15.32 -0.81 8.02
C GLY A 74 -14.59 -0.75 9.37
N ASP A 75 -13.32 -1.16 9.44
CA ASP A 75 -12.51 -1.06 10.66
C ASP A 75 -11.82 0.31 10.73
N GLU A 76 -12.55 1.29 11.27
CA GLU A 76 -12.05 2.66 11.40
C GLU A 76 -10.83 2.75 12.32
N THR A 77 -10.72 1.88 13.33
CA THR A 77 -9.60 1.93 14.28
C THR A 77 -8.31 1.57 13.59
N GLN A 78 -8.29 0.44 12.89
CA GLN A 78 -7.11 -0.01 12.16
C GLN A 78 -6.81 0.89 10.95
N LYS A 79 -7.83 1.42 10.28
CA LYS A 79 -7.65 2.45 9.25
C LYS A 79 -6.82 3.63 9.80
N GLN A 80 -7.23 4.18 10.95
CA GLN A 80 -6.56 5.33 11.56
C GLN A 80 -5.13 5.02 12.02
N VAL A 81 -4.87 3.80 12.51
CA VAL A 81 -3.51 3.36 12.84
C VAL A 81 -2.63 3.45 11.59
N HIS A 82 -3.03 2.81 10.50
CA HIS A 82 -2.20 2.78 9.29
C HIS A 82 -2.11 4.13 8.59
N LEU A 83 -3.12 5.00 8.67
CA LEU A 83 -3.00 6.38 8.19
C LEU A 83 -1.91 7.16 8.93
N LYS A 84 -1.82 7.02 10.26
CA LYS A 84 -0.78 7.68 11.06
C LYS A 84 0.60 7.17 10.69
N GLU A 85 0.76 5.87 10.55
CA GLU A 85 2.04 5.26 10.15
C GLU A 85 2.45 5.69 8.72
N ALA A 86 1.50 5.74 7.77
CA ALA A 86 1.75 6.23 6.43
C ALA A 86 2.22 7.69 6.43
N LEU A 87 1.59 8.55 7.24
CA LEU A 87 2.00 9.96 7.41
C LEU A 87 3.37 10.08 8.10
N ALA A 88 3.66 9.26 9.11
CA ALA A 88 4.96 9.24 9.76
C ALA A 88 6.07 8.83 8.78
N ALA A 89 5.83 7.79 7.98
CA ALA A 89 6.73 7.39 6.91
C ALA A 89 6.89 8.49 5.84
N ALA A 90 5.81 9.22 5.52
CA ALA A 90 5.83 10.34 4.56
C ALA A 90 6.83 11.44 4.93
N GLU A 91 7.03 11.70 6.22
CA GLU A 91 8.00 12.70 6.70
C GLU A 91 9.45 12.33 6.42
N THR A 92 9.72 11.03 6.22
CA THR A 92 11.05 10.52 5.91
C THR A 92 11.31 10.39 4.41
N ILE A 93 10.31 10.72 3.57
CA ILE A 93 10.43 10.58 2.12
C ILE A 93 11.38 11.65 1.56
N ALA A 94 12.43 11.19 0.85
CA ALA A 94 13.49 12.09 0.38
C ALA A 94 13.04 13.02 -0.76
N LYS A 95 12.09 12.58 -1.59
CA LYS A 95 11.61 13.33 -2.76
C LYS A 95 10.25 13.98 -2.46
N GLN A 96 10.18 15.30 -2.56
CA GLN A 96 8.92 16.04 -2.33
C GLN A 96 7.77 15.53 -3.23
N GLU A 97 8.03 15.28 -4.51
CA GLU A 97 7.03 14.76 -5.46
C GLU A 97 6.43 13.42 -5.00
N ASN A 98 7.26 12.54 -4.42
CA ASN A 98 6.82 11.26 -3.87
C ASN A 98 5.94 11.45 -2.63
N LYS A 99 6.30 12.40 -1.76
CA LYS A 99 5.52 12.77 -0.58
C LYS A 99 4.16 13.33 -1.01
N ASP A 100 4.14 14.27 -1.95
CA ASP A 100 2.91 14.89 -2.45
C ASP A 100 1.99 13.86 -3.09
N TYR A 101 2.57 12.92 -3.86
CA TYR A 101 1.81 11.82 -4.45
C TYR A 101 1.17 10.92 -3.38
N LEU A 102 1.94 10.49 -2.38
CA LEU A 102 1.40 9.72 -1.25
C LEU A 102 0.26 10.46 -0.54
N LEU A 103 0.45 11.74 -0.23
CA LEU A 103 -0.57 12.54 0.45
C LEU A 103 -1.87 12.61 -0.36
N SER A 104 -1.77 12.75 -1.69
CA SER A 104 -2.94 12.70 -2.58
C SER A 104 -3.65 11.34 -2.53
N GLU A 105 -2.89 10.23 -2.46
CA GLU A 105 -3.46 8.89 -2.40
C GLU A 105 -4.12 8.61 -1.04
N LEU A 106 -3.54 9.10 0.06
CA LEU A 106 -4.15 9.06 1.39
C LEU A 106 -5.46 9.87 1.43
N GLN A 107 -5.49 11.06 0.81
CA GLN A 107 -6.71 11.86 0.70
C GLN A 107 -7.82 11.11 -0.05
N SER A 108 -7.46 10.41 -1.14
CA SER A 108 -8.41 9.64 -1.96
C SER A 108 -9.11 8.49 -1.23
N ILE A 109 -8.60 8.08 -0.06
CA ILE A 109 -9.29 7.13 0.82
C ILE A 109 -10.59 7.78 1.28
N PHE A 110 -10.58 9.02 1.76
CA PHE A 110 -11.76 9.69 2.31
C PHE A 110 -12.81 10.07 1.27
N ASP A 111 -12.39 10.31 0.02
CA ASP A 111 -13.27 10.80 -1.05
C ASP A 111 -14.20 9.70 -1.63
N ARG A 112 -13.97 8.43 -1.25
CA ARG A 112 -14.80 7.28 -1.66
C ARG A 112 -15.78 6.92 -0.54
N GLN A 113 -16.94 7.58 -0.53
CA GLN A 113 -18.17 7.15 0.15
C GLN A 113 -19.26 6.95 -0.88
#